data_AF-A0A1R1CFI4-F1
#
_entry.id   AF-A0A1R1CFI4-F1
#
_cell.length_a   1.000
_cell.length_b   1.000
_cell.length_c   1.000
_cell.angle_alpha   90.00
_cell.angle_beta   90.00
_cell.angle_gamma   90.00
#
_symmetry.space_group_name_H-M   'P 1'
#
loop_
_entity.id
_entity.type
_entity.pdbx_description
1 polymer ?
#
loop_
_entity_poly.entity_id
_entity_poly.type
_entity_poly.pdbx_seq_one_letter_code
_entity_poly.pdbx_strand_id
1 'polypeptide(L)'
;MSSVPIVFRFQDNEAAALAYDTLLEIGYHAHQDEQEGQWIVQVFVDHSELTSALEIAQAHGGELLLSDEGTTGDEDDDSGVFTGGDLTDAAGGQLFNTAYGLDMIPIPAHLVNENEVADTTTSD
;
A
#
# COMPACT_ATOMS: atom_id res chain seq x y z
N MET A 1 -25.18 3.76 7.05
CA MET A 1 -24.43 2.50 7.13
C MET A 1 -23.37 2.70 8.20
N SER A 2 -23.27 1.78 9.16
CA SER A 2 -22.29 1.90 10.24
C SER A 2 -20.93 1.49 9.66
N SER A 3 -20.11 2.47 9.27
CA SER A 3 -18.74 2.19 8.88
C SER A 3 -17.91 2.06 10.15
N VAL A 4 -17.23 0.94 10.33
CA VAL A 4 -16.34 0.72 11.47
C VAL A 4 -15.09 1.57 11.22
N PRO A 5 -14.77 2.56 12.07
CA PRO A 5 -13.57 3.34 11.91
C PRO A 5 -12.34 2.47 12.15
N ILE A 6 -11.31 2.72 11.35
CA ILE A 6 -10.03 2.04 11.48
C ILE A 6 -9.16 2.89 12.38
N VAL A 7 -8.68 2.32 13.48
CA VAL A 7 -7.92 3.04 14.49
C VAL A 7 -6.43 2.72 14.34
N PHE A 8 -5.61 3.74 14.23
CA PHE A 8 -4.14 3.63 14.21
C PHE A 8 -3.57 4.29 15.46
N ARG A 9 -2.62 3.65 16.15
CA ARG A 9 -1.81 4.29 17.20
C ARG A 9 -0.50 4.79 16.63
N PHE A 10 -0.01 5.88 17.19
CA PHE A 10 1.27 6.47 16.86
C PHE A 10 2.11 6.60 18.13
N GLN A 11 3.43 6.58 17.94
CA GLN A 11 4.39 6.71 19.03
C GLN A 11 4.38 8.13 19.65
N ASP A 12 4.17 9.14 18.81
CA ASP A 12 4.28 10.56 19.19
C ASP A 12 3.18 11.40 18.54
N ASN A 13 2.88 12.56 19.14
CA ASN A 13 1.85 13.49 18.67
C ASN A 13 2.14 13.99 17.24
N GLU A 14 3.40 14.30 16.96
CA GLU A 14 3.80 14.83 15.65
C GLU A 14 3.55 13.81 14.53
N ALA A 15 3.85 12.53 14.78
CA ALA A 15 3.61 11.46 13.82
C ALA A 15 2.11 11.30 13.52
N ALA A 16 1.26 11.31 14.57
CA ALA A 16 -0.19 11.27 14.40
C ALA A 16 -0.72 12.50 13.64
N ALA A 17 -0.21 13.69 13.95
CA ALA A 17 -0.62 14.93 13.30
C ALA A 17 -0.26 14.95 11.81
N LEU A 18 0.94 14.49 11.44
CA LEU A 18 1.38 14.40 10.03
C LEU A 18 0.53 13.41 9.23
N ALA A 19 0.26 12.23 9.81
CA ALA A 19 -0.61 11.24 9.17
C ALA A 19 -2.02 11.78 8.98
N TYR A 20 -2.57 12.43 10.02
CA TYR A 20 -3.90 13.04 9.98
C TYR A 20 -4.01 14.15 8.92
N ASP A 21 -3.03 15.06 8.86
CA ASP A 21 -2.99 16.14 7.87
C ASP A 21 -2.93 15.60 6.43
N THR A 22 -2.08 14.59 6.20
CA THR A 22 -1.96 13.93 4.90
C THR A 22 -3.26 13.24 4.48
N LEU A 23 -3.92 12.54 5.41
CA LEU A 23 -5.21 11.90 5.17
C LEU A 23 -6.28 12.93 4.79
N LEU A 24 -6.35 14.07 5.50
CA LEU A 24 -7.27 15.16 5.17
C LEU A 24 -6.95 15.79 3.80
N GLU A 25 -5.68 15.98 3.48
CA GLU A 25 -5.23 16.58 2.22
C GLU A 25 -5.67 15.75 1.01
N ILE A 26 -5.62 14.42 1.15
CA ILE A 26 -6.04 13.48 0.10
C ILE A 26 -7.57 13.33 0.04
N GLY A 27 -8.29 13.78 1.07
CA GLY A 27 -9.75 13.81 1.13
C GLY A 27 -10.40 12.75 2.01
N TYR A 28 -9.61 12.04 2.82
CA TYR A 28 -10.14 11.07 3.78
C TYR A 28 -10.85 11.74 4.96
N HIS A 29 -11.83 11.03 5.50
CA HIS A 29 -12.46 11.40 6.76
C HIS A 29 -11.71 10.76 7.91
N ALA A 30 -10.93 11.54 8.65
CA ALA A 30 -10.21 11.08 9.83
C ALA A 30 -10.57 11.89 11.07
N HIS A 31 -10.31 11.34 12.24
CA HIS A 31 -10.35 12.02 13.54
C HIS A 31 -9.10 11.66 14.33
N GLN A 32 -8.37 12.66 14.80
CA GLN A 32 -7.29 12.46 15.76
C GLN A 32 -7.85 12.52 17.18
N ASP A 33 -7.45 11.59 18.04
CA ASP A 33 -7.84 11.53 19.44
C ASP A 33 -6.66 11.06 20.32
N GLU A 34 -6.77 11.23 21.64
CA GLU A 34 -5.77 10.76 22.60
C GLU A 34 -6.46 9.81 23.58
N GLN A 35 -6.12 8.53 23.51
CA GLN A 35 -6.72 7.49 24.34
C GLN A 35 -5.66 6.89 25.25
N GLU A 36 -5.88 6.95 26.57
CA GLU A 36 -4.97 6.41 27.59
C GLU A 36 -3.50 6.89 27.46
N GLY A 37 -3.31 8.13 26.99
CA GLY A 37 -1.98 8.72 26.75
C GLY A 37 -1.30 8.23 25.47
N GLN A 38 -2.04 7.56 24.59
CA GLN A 38 -1.61 7.15 23.26
C GLN A 38 -2.27 8.02 22.20
N TRP A 39 -1.47 8.45 21.22
CA TRP A 39 -1.95 9.21 20.07
C TRP A 39 -2.61 8.27 19.09
N ILE A 40 -3.90 8.48 18.80
CA ILE A 40 -4.62 7.65 17.85
C ILE A 40 -5.23 8.49 16.72
N VAL A 41 -5.35 7.88 15.55
CA VAL A 41 -6.08 8.43 14.41
C VAL A 41 -7.11 7.41 13.95
N GLN A 42 -8.37 7.81 13.94
CA GLN A 42 -9.52 7.03 13.50
C GLN A 42 -9.88 7.44 12.08
N VAL A 43 -9.74 6.55 11.11
CA VAL A 43 -10.01 6.82 9.70
C VAL A 43 -11.29 6.10 9.28
N PHE A 44 -12.21 6.85 8.67
CA PHE A 44 -13.43 6.34 8.07
C PHE A 44 -13.19 6.18 6.57
N VAL A 45 -13.05 4.93 6.12
CA VAL A 45 -12.77 4.60 4.73
C VAL A 45 -13.85 3.67 4.18
N ASP A 46 -14.14 3.79 2.89
CA ASP A 46 -14.90 2.80 2.13
C ASP A 46 -13.95 1.72 1.57
N HIS A 47 -14.50 0.56 1.20
CA HIS A 47 -13.73 -0.63 0.77
C HIS A 47 -12.74 -0.37 -0.39
N SER A 48 -12.97 0.67 -1.21
CA SER A 48 -12.09 1.00 -2.35
C SER A 48 -10.84 1.78 -1.95
N GLU A 49 -10.79 2.39 -0.77
CA GLU A 49 -9.72 3.33 -0.38
C GLU A 49 -8.91 2.86 0.84
N LEU A 50 -9.20 1.64 1.32
CA LEU A 50 -8.60 1.01 2.50
C LEU A 50 -7.07 0.89 2.41
N THR A 51 -6.56 0.35 1.30
CA THR A 51 -5.12 0.07 1.15
C THR A 51 -4.29 1.34 1.18
N SER A 52 -4.76 2.40 0.52
CA SER A 52 -4.08 3.70 0.49
C SER A 52 -4.05 4.35 1.87
N ALA A 53 -5.17 4.36 2.59
CA ALA A 53 -5.21 4.88 3.97
C ALA A 53 -4.26 4.13 4.91
N LEU A 54 -4.19 2.81 4.76
CA LEU A 54 -3.34 1.95 5.57
C LEU A 54 -1.85 2.19 5.29
N GLU A 55 -1.48 2.39 4.01
CA GLU A 55 -0.11 2.73 3.62
C GLU A 55 0.33 4.08 4.16
N ILE A 56 -0.52 5.11 4.05
CA ILE A 56 -0.23 6.46 4.57
C ILE A 56 -0.02 6.39 6.09
N ALA A 57 -0.94 5.78 6.82
CA ALA A 57 -0.82 5.66 8.27
C ALA A 57 0.48 4.94 8.67
N GLN A 58 0.81 3.82 8.02
CA GLN A 58 2.02 3.06 8.31
C GLN A 58 3.31 3.81 7.93
N ALA A 59 3.31 4.60 6.85
CA ALA A 59 4.46 5.40 6.43
C ALA A 59 4.86 6.45 7.50
N HIS A 60 3.89 6.93 8.27
CA HIS A 60 4.09 7.84 9.40
C HIS A 60 4.30 7.12 10.74
N GLY A 61 4.46 5.80 10.74
CA GLY A 61 4.67 5.00 11.96
C GLY A 61 3.39 4.61 12.69
N GLY A 62 2.24 4.69 12.02
CA GLY A 62 0.96 4.25 12.55
C GLY A 62 0.84 2.72 12.59
N GLU A 63 0.56 2.18 13.77
CA GLU A 63 0.23 0.76 13.94
C GLU A 63 -1.28 0.59 13.98
N LEU A 64 -1.81 -0.31 13.15
CA LEU A 64 -3.23 -0.63 13.13
C LEU A 64 -3.65 -1.33 14.44
N LEU A 65 -4.61 -0.75 15.17
CA LEU A 65 -5.30 -1.48 16.23
C LEU A 65 -6.43 -2.28 15.58
N LEU A 66 -6.30 -3.61 15.60
CA LEU A 66 -7.44 -4.46 15.33
C LEU A 66 -8.48 -4.21 16.42
N SER A 67 -9.55 -3.52 16.05
CA SER A 67 -10.79 -3.56 16.81
C SER A 67 -11.39 -4.94 16.55
N ASP A 68 -11.62 -5.70 17.61
CA ASP A 68 -12.09 -7.09 17.61
C ASP A 68 -13.51 -7.19 17.01
N GLU A 69 -13.62 -7.09 15.69
CA GLU A 69 -14.83 -7.45 14.95
C GLU A 69 -14.42 -7.92 13.56
N GLY A 70 -14.09 -9.22 13.45
CA GLY A 70 -13.82 -9.82 12.15
C GLY A 70 -12.94 -11.06 12.08
N THR A 71 -12.48 -11.63 13.20
CA THR A 71 -11.88 -12.99 13.20
C THR A 71 -12.82 -14.03 13.79
N THR A 72 -14.08 -14.08 13.35
CA THR A 72 -14.78 -15.37 13.32
C THR A 72 -14.24 -16.13 12.12
N GLY A 73 -13.05 -16.69 12.29
CA GLY A 73 -12.63 -17.84 11.50
C GLY A 73 -13.57 -18.97 11.86
N ASP A 74 -14.49 -19.31 10.96
CA ASP A 74 -15.01 -20.68 10.88
C ASP A 74 -13.79 -21.56 10.55
N GLU A 75 -13.10 -22.02 11.60
CA GLU A 75 -12.09 -23.07 11.55
C GLU A 75 -12.80 -24.40 11.35
N ASP A 76 -13.35 -24.63 10.16
CA ASP A 76 -13.79 -25.94 9.71
C ASP A 76 -13.03 -26.30 8.42
N ASP A 77 -12.04 -27.19 8.62
CA ASP A 77 -11.60 -28.22 7.66
C ASP A 77 -10.84 -27.74 6.39
N ASP A 78 -9.51 -27.65 6.46
CA ASP A 78 -8.67 -28.71 5.87
C ASP A 78 -7.17 -28.49 6.18
N SER A 79 -6.57 -29.60 6.60
CA SER A 79 -5.19 -29.84 6.93
C SER A 79 -4.15 -29.27 5.95
N GLY A 80 -3.49 -28.17 6.35
CA GLY A 80 -2.29 -27.65 5.70
C GLY A 80 -1.14 -27.50 6.69
N VAL A 81 -0.57 -28.62 7.14
CA VAL A 81 0.70 -28.63 7.88
C VAL A 81 1.76 -27.89 7.05
N PHE A 82 2.13 -26.68 7.45
CA PHE A 82 3.42 -26.11 7.07
C PHE A 82 4.25 -25.92 8.34
N THR A 83 4.77 -27.06 8.79
CA THR A 83 5.86 -27.19 9.75
C THR A 83 6.96 -26.18 9.45
N GLY A 84 7.41 -25.51 10.52
CA GLY A 84 8.46 -24.50 10.48
C GLY A 84 9.68 -24.91 9.66
N GLY A 85 10.07 -24.01 8.78
CA GLY A 85 11.37 -23.98 8.15
C GLY A 85 11.98 -22.62 8.41
N ASP A 86 12.94 -22.59 9.34
CA ASP A 86 13.98 -21.58 9.39
C ASP A 86 14.50 -21.33 7.97
N LEU A 87 14.33 -20.10 7.48
CA LEU A 87 14.92 -19.65 6.21
C LEU A 87 15.60 -18.31 6.47
N THR A 88 16.63 -18.38 7.31
CA THR A 88 17.75 -17.46 7.16
C THR A 88 18.45 -17.79 5.83
N ASP A 89 18.79 -16.73 5.10
CA ASP A 89 19.65 -16.69 3.90
C ASP A 89 18.98 -16.55 2.50
N ALA A 90 19.05 -15.31 1.99
CA ALA A 90 19.31 -14.96 0.59
C ALA A 90 18.32 -15.32 -0.55
N ALA A 91 16.99 -15.28 -0.33
CA ALA A 91 16.02 -15.53 -1.41
C ALA A 91 14.83 -14.52 -1.53
N GLY A 92 15.02 -13.27 -1.13
CA GLY A 92 13.98 -12.21 -1.25
C GLY A 92 13.54 -11.83 -2.67
N GLY A 93 14.11 -12.43 -3.72
CA GLY A 93 13.80 -12.08 -5.12
C GLY A 93 12.69 -12.91 -5.79
N GLN A 94 12.34 -14.09 -5.26
CA GLN A 94 11.50 -15.05 -5.98
C GLN A 94 10.00 -14.87 -5.73
N LEU A 95 9.61 -14.28 -4.60
CA LEU A 95 8.21 -14.05 -4.24
C LEU A 95 7.55 -12.97 -5.10
N PHE A 96 8.27 -11.89 -5.40
CA PHE A 96 7.76 -10.78 -6.23
C PHE A 96 7.45 -11.25 -7.66
N ASN A 97 8.31 -12.09 -8.24
CA ASN A 97 8.16 -12.51 -9.63
C ASN A 97 6.94 -13.43 -9.85
N THR A 98 6.56 -14.20 -8.82
CA THR A 98 5.44 -15.15 -8.89
C THR A 98 4.09 -14.47 -8.60
N ALA A 99 4.08 -13.43 -7.76
CA ALA A 99 2.86 -12.69 -7.41
C ALA A 99 2.40 -11.71 -8.51
N TYR A 100 3.35 -11.05 -9.20
CA TYR A 100 3.04 -10.01 -10.18
C TYR A 100 2.96 -10.49 -11.64
N GLY A 101 3.16 -11.79 -11.91
CA GLY A 101 3.09 -12.32 -13.27
C GLY A 101 3.91 -11.50 -14.27
N LEU A 102 5.13 -11.10 -13.88
CA LEU A 102 6.04 -10.32 -14.71
C LEU A 102 6.64 -11.21 -15.81
N ASP A 103 5.80 -11.70 -16.72
CA ASP A 103 6.24 -12.10 -18.05
C ASP A 103 6.85 -10.83 -18.66
N MET A 104 8.18 -10.81 -18.75
CA MET A 104 8.93 -9.70 -19.34
C MET A 104 8.40 -9.45 -20.74
N ILE A 105 7.50 -8.47 -20.92
CA ILE A 105 7.01 -8.08 -22.24
C ILE A 105 8.21 -7.45 -22.95
N PRO A 106 8.75 -8.08 -24.01
CA PRO A 106 9.89 -7.50 -24.71
C PRO A 106 9.44 -6.20 -25.38
N ILE A 107 10.05 -5.08 -25.00
CA ILE A 107 9.87 -3.82 -25.70
C ILE A 107 10.54 -3.99 -27.08
N PRO A 108 9.80 -3.96 -28.20
CA PRO A 108 10.43 -4.10 -29.51
C PRO A 108 11.38 -2.92 -29.75
N ALA A 109 12.64 -3.21 -30.05
CA ALA A 109 13.59 -2.20 -30.50
C ALA A 109 13.04 -1.55 -31.77
N HIS A 110 12.86 -0.23 -31.74
CA HIS A 110 12.39 0.56 -32.86
C HIS A 110 13.42 0.47 -34.01
N LEU A 111 13.05 -0.04 -35.18
CA LEU A 111 13.87 0.09 -36.40
C LEU A 111 13.70 1.53 -36.91
N VAL A 112 14.63 2.41 -36.53
CA VAL A 112 14.78 3.73 -37.14
C VAL A 112 15.22 3.52 -38.58
N ASN A 113 14.36 3.81 -39.54
CA ASN A 113 14.75 3.85 -40.95
C ASN A 113 15.52 5.15 -41.20
N GLU A 114 16.85 5.08 -41.25
CA GLU A 114 17.75 6.19 -41.58
C GLU A 114 17.75 6.48 -43.10
N ASN A 115 16.58 6.74 -43.70
CA ASN A 115 16.51 7.13 -45.11
C ASN A 115 15.33 8.04 -45.42
N GLU A 116 15.36 9.27 -44.88
CA GLU A 116 14.71 10.40 -45.55
C GLU A 116 15.78 11.45 -45.87
N VAL A 117 16.01 11.53 -47.17
CA VAL A 117 17.01 12.29 -47.90
C VAL A 117 17.03 13.77 -47.53
N ALA A 118 18.24 14.30 -47.40
CA ALA A 118 18.50 15.73 -47.43
C ALA A 118 18.06 16.28 -48.81
N ASP A 119 17.02 17.10 -48.85
CA ASP A 119 16.83 18.08 -49.93
C ASP A 119 17.07 19.47 -49.37
N THR A 120 18.34 19.84 -49.37
CA THR A 120 18.73 21.24 -49.52
C THR A 120 18.25 21.70 -50.89
N THR A 121 17.46 22.79 -51.00
CA THR A 121 17.65 23.88 -51.99
C THR A 121 16.43 24.83 -52.10
N THR A 122 16.68 26.09 -51.74
CA THR A 122 16.17 27.35 -52.33
C THR A 122 14.82 27.95 -51.90
N SER A 123 14.95 29.08 -51.20
CA SER A 123 14.00 30.19 -51.12
C SER A 123 13.78 30.88 -52.48
N ASP A 124 12.53 31.24 -52.78
CA ASP A 124 12.18 32.48 -53.47
C ASP A 124 10.94 33.09 -52.79
#